data_AF-A0A7C6S3C4-F1
#
_entry.id   AF-A0A7C6S3C4-F1
#
_cell.length_a   1.000
_cell.length_b   1.000
_cell.length_c   1.000
_cell.angle_alpha   90.00
_cell.angle_beta   90.00
_cell.angle_gamma   90.00
#
_symmetry.space_group_name_H-M   'P 1'
#
loop_
_entity.id
_entity.type
_entity.pdbx_description
1 polymer ?
#
loop_
_entity_poly.entity_id
_entity_poly.type
_entity_poly.pdbx_seq_one_letter_code
_entity_poly.pdbx_strand_id
1 'polypeptide(L)' 'GSAKAENVVMVGLASKFLGIDKKQFQNSLTELFASKGEDIVAMNLKAFDLGEELAKDA' A
#
# COMPACT_ATOMS: atom_id res chain seq x y z
N GLY A 1 10.67 -11.26 5.85
CA GLY A 1 9.60 -10.43 5.28
C GLY A 1 8.71 -9.99 6.41
N SER A 2 8.52 -8.69 6.59
CA SER A 2 7.71 -8.16 7.70
C SER A 2 6.23 -8.38 7.38
N ALA A 3 5.48 -9.05 8.27
CA ALA A 3 4.03 -9.22 8.19
C ALA A 3 3.25 -7.91 7.95
N LYS A 4 3.88 -6.75 8.18
CA LYS A 4 3.28 -5.44 7.89
C LYS A 4 3.15 -5.15 6.39
N ALA A 5 4.06 -5.61 5.56
CA ALA A 5 3.97 -5.39 4.11
C ALA A 5 2.85 -6.23 3.48
N GLU A 6 2.62 -7.45 3.96
CA GLU A 6 1.53 -8.32 3.49
C GLU A 6 0.15 -7.67 3.68
N ASN A 7 -0.10 -7.04 4.84
CA ASN A 7 -1.33 -6.30 5.07
C ASN A 7 -1.50 -5.13 4.08
N VAL A 8 -0.41 -4.46 3.70
CA VAL A 8 -0.47 -3.35 2.74
C VAL A 8 -0.71 -3.86 1.32
N VAL A 9 -0.20 -5.04 0.95
CA VAL A 9 -0.59 -5.72 -0.30
C VAL A 9 -2.10 -5.95 -0.33
N MET A 10 -2.70 -6.45 0.75
CA MET A 10 -4.14 -6.66 0.83
C MET A 10 -4.94 -5.35 0.70
N VAL A 11 -4.46 -4.25 1.30
CA VAL A 11 -5.06 -2.92 1.12
C VAL A 11 -4.96 -2.45 -0.33
N GLY A 12 -3.81 -2.66 -0.98
CA GLY A 12 -3.62 -2.38 -2.40
C GLY A 12 -4.63 -3.11 -3.29
N LEU A 13 -4.85 -4.39 -3.03
CA LEU A 13 -5.84 -5.22 -3.74
C LEU A 13 -7.26 -4.70 -3.51
N ALA A 14 -7.62 -4.43 -2.26
CA ALA A 14 -8.93 -3.91 -1.91
C ALA A 14 -9.20 -2.50 -2.48
N SER A 15 -8.15 -1.69 -2.68
CA SER A 15 -8.28 -0.29 -3.12
C SER A 15 -9.10 -0.12 -4.41
N LYS A 16 -9.01 -1.08 -5.34
CA LYS A 16 -9.78 -1.10 -6.60
C LYS A 16 -11.29 -1.13 -6.39
N PHE A 17 -11.75 -1.72 -5.30
CA PHE A 17 -13.17 -1.93 -5.00
C PHE A 17 -13.76 -0.87 -4.08
N LEU A 18 -12.92 -0.01 -3.48
CA LEU A 18 -13.34 0.94 -2.46
C LEU A 18 -13.66 2.34 -3.00
N GLY A 19 -13.34 2.63 -4.28
CA GLY A 19 -13.62 3.93 -4.90
C GLY A 19 -12.83 5.10 -4.29
N ILE A 20 -11.78 4.81 -3.51
CA ILE A 20 -10.88 5.80 -2.92
C ILE A 20 -9.71 6.01 -3.89
N ASP A 21 -9.29 7.26 -4.05
CA ASP A 21 -8.19 7.59 -4.95
C ASP A 21 -6.86 6.99 -4.48
N LYS A 22 -6.09 6.45 -5.44
CA LYS A 22 -4.78 5.84 -5.19
C LYS A 22 -3.85 6.76 -4.39
N LYS A 23 -3.80 8.04 -4.74
CA LYS A 23 -2.91 9.01 -4.11
C LYS A 23 -3.30 9.26 -2.66
N GLN A 24 -4.59 9.20 -2.34
CA GLN A 24 -5.05 9.29 -0.94
C GLN A 24 -4.49 8.14 -0.12
N PHE A 25 -4.55 6.90 -0.61
CA PHE A 25 -3.93 5.75 0.07
C PHE A 25 -2.42 5.91 0.24
N GLN A 26 -1.71 6.29 -0.83
CA GLN A 26 -0.25 6.45 -0.78
C GLN A 26 0.18 7.56 0.20
N ASN A 27 -0.56 8.67 0.25
CA ASN A 27 -0.33 9.73 1.24
C ASN A 27 -0.55 9.21 2.66
N SER A 28 -1.66 8.52 2.93
CA SER A 28 -1.95 7.96 4.26
C SER A 28 -0.91 6.92 4.69
N LEU A 29 -0.42 6.08 3.78
CA LEU A 29 0.65 5.12 4.06
C LEU A 29 1.97 5.86 4.39
N THR A 30 2.28 6.93 3.65
CA THR A 30 3.46 7.75 3.91
C THR A 30 3.40 8.37 5.31
N GLU A 31 2.28 8.98 5.68
CA GLU A 31 2.07 9.55 7.02
C GLU A 31 2.13 8.47 8.12
N LEU A 32 1.48 7.33 7.92
CA LEU A 32 1.44 6.21 8.87
C LEU A 32 2.83 5.64 9.17
N PHE A 33 3.70 5.58 8.16
CA PHE A 33 5.03 4.99 8.27
C PHE A 33 6.17 6.01 8.38
N ALA A 34 5.88 7.32 8.35
CA ALA A 34 6.90 8.39 8.41
C ALA A 34 7.85 8.24 9.60
N SER A 35 7.33 7.89 10.79
CA SER A 35 8.13 7.68 12.01
C SER A 35 9.11 6.51 11.94
N LYS A 36 9.03 5.66 10.90
CA LYS A 36 9.86 4.46 10.72
C LYS A 36 10.97 4.63 9.69
N GLY A 37 11.06 5.81 9.06
CA GLY A 37 12.08 6.14 8.06
C GLY A 37 11.65 5.85 6.62
N GLU A 38 12.37 6.48 5.69
CA GLU A 38 12.05 6.50 4.26
C GLU A 38 12.06 5.11 3.62
N ASP A 39 12.97 4.22 4.02
CA ASP A 39 13.03 2.85 3.49
C ASP A 39 11.76 2.04 3.81
N ILE A 40 11.21 2.23 5.01
CA ILE A 40 9.96 1.56 5.41
C ILE A 40 8.77 2.14 4.66
N VAL A 41 8.74 3.46 4.45
CA VAL A 41 7.71 4.10 3.61
C VAL A 41 7.76 3.55 2.19
N ALA A 42 8.94 3.55 1.56
CA ALA A 42 9.13 3.05 0.20
C ALA A 42 8.75 1.57 0.07
N MET A 43 9.08 0.74 1.05
CA MET A 43 8.68 -0.67 1.07
C MET A 43 7.16 -0.85 1.12
N ASN A 44 6.45 -0.08 1.95
CA ASN A 44 4.99 -0.19 2.05
C ASN A 44 4.27 0.39 0.81
N LEU A 45 4.80 1.46 0.21
CA LEU A 45 4.26 1.96 -1.06
C LEU A 45 4.38 0.92 -2.18
N LYS A 46 5.53 0.24 -2.29
CA LYS A 46 5.71 -0.88 -3.23
C LYS A 46 4.76 -2.04 -2.96
N ALA A 47 4.53 -2.36 -1.68
CA ALA A 47 3.56 -3.40 -1.30
C ALA A 47 2.13 -3.02 -1.72
N PHE A 48 1.73 -1.76 -1.57
CA PHE A 48 0.44 -1.27 -2.02
C PHE A 48 0.30 -1.40 -3.54
N ASP A 49 1.32 -0.95 -4.28
CA ASP A 49 1.33 -1.02 -5.75
C ASP A 49 1.21 -2.47 -6.24
N LEU A 50 1.93 -3.41 -5.60
CA LEU A 50 1.82 -4.83 -5.90
C LEU A 50 0.39 -5.36 -5.71
N GLY A 51 -0.27 -4.99 -4.61
CA GLY A 51 -1.66 -5.35 -4.37
C GLY A 51 -2.60 -4.81 -5.44
N GLU A 52 -2.40 -3.54 -5.82
CA GLU A 52 -3.20 -2.89 -6.86
C GLU A 52 -3.00 -3.53 -8.24
N GLU A 53 -1.79 -4.00 -8.55
CA GLU A 53 -1.48 -4.75 -9.76
C GLU A 53 -2.17 -6.12 -9.78
N LEU A 54 -2.13 -6.86 -8.67
CA LEU A 54 -2.81 -8.16 -8.56
C LEU A 54 -4.33 -8.06 -8.78
N ALA A 55 -4.94 -6.93 -8.39
CA ALA A 55 -6.36 -6.68 -8.62
C ALA A 55 -6.72 -6.34 -10.08
N LYS A 56 -5.75 -5.99 -10.94
CA LYS A 56 -6.01 -5.75 -12.37
C LYS A 56 -6.22 -7.04 -13.16
N ASP A 57 -5.69 -8.14 -12.66
CA ASP A 57 -5.75 -9.47 -13.28
C ASP A 57 -6.84 -10.38 -12.67
N ALA A 58 -7.65 -9.86 -11.75
CA ALA A 58 -8.71 -10.57 -11.00
C ALA A 58 -10.12 -10.23 -11.53
#